data_AF-A0A090R2D3-F1
#
_entry.id   AF-A0A090R2D3-F1
#
_cell.length_a   1.000
_cell.length_b   1.000
_cell.length_c   1.000
_cell.angle_alpha   90.00
_cell.angle_beta   90.00
_cell.angle_gamma   90.00
#
_symmetry.space_group_name_H-M   'P 1'
#
loop_
_entity.id
_entity.type
_entity.pdbx_description
1 polymer ?
#
loop_
_entity_poly.entity_id
_entity_poly.type
_entity_poly.pdbx_seq_one_letter_code
_entity_poly.pdbx_strand_id
1 'polypeptide(L)'
;MEVTAQVTDPAGNASPEVSDSALVDTDSASAPTVELQGDTSGDGVYNSDELGADGTVTAKVTLAADTAVGDTITVTDGAGNVILEREVTQDDLDNGIFVEVSPHGDRVDVTAQVTDPAGNKSPEASDSALVDSEPAPAPLVELLGDTNGDGIFNLNEVSAGAESTVSAQVTLQPGTQLVIVSSLKIPLVPFWSIVK
;
A
#
# COMPACT_ATOMS: atom_id res chain seq x y z
N MET A 1 -33.10 -6.18 29.21
CA MET A 1 -33.09 -5.82 30.64
C MET A 1 -34.45 -5.27 31.03
N GLU A 2 -34.97 -5.69 32.18
CA GLU A 2 -36.25 -5.22 32.73
C GLU A 2 -36.00 -4.67 34.13
N VAL A 3 -36.63 -3.54 34.45
CA VAL A 3 -36.58 -2.92 35.77
C VAL A 3 -38.01 -2.80 36.29
N THR A 4 -38.26 -3.33 37.49
CA THR A 4 -39.54 -3.20 38.20
C THR A 4 -39.37 -2.30 39.43
N ALA A 5 -40.42 -1.58 39.79
CA ALA A 5 -40.44 -0.72 40.97
C ALA A 5 -41.78 -0.81 41.71
N GLN A 6 -41.72 -0.71 43.04
CA GLN A 6 -42.87 -0.65 43.94
C GLN A 6 -42.53 0.30 45.09
N VAL A 7 -43.53 1.02 45.60
CA VAL A 7 -43.38 1.88 46.79
C VAL A 7 -44.22 1.32 47.92
N THR A 8 -43.64 1.28 49.12
CA THR A 8 -44.34 0.95 50.36
C THR A 8 -44.36 2.16 51.27
N ASP A 9 -45.53 2.53 51.80
CA ASP A 9 -45.66 3.63 52.75
C ASP A 9 -45.15 3.25 54.17
N PRO A 10 -44.99 4.21 55.11
CA PRO A 10 -44.57 3.90 56.48
C PRO A 10 -45.53 3.01 57.29
N ALA A 11 -46.78 2.90 56.85
CA ALA A 11 -47.78 2.02 57.45
C ALA A 11 -47.74 0.59 56.88
N GLY A 12 -46.94 0.35 55.84
CA GLY A 12 -46.75 -0.96 55.21
C GLY A 12 -47.64 -1.24 54.00
N ASN A 13 -48.36 -0.26 53.45
CA ASN A 13 -49.18 -0.46 52.25
C ASN A 13 -48.33 -0.31 50.98
N ALA A 14 -48.31 -1.33 50.13
CA ALA A 14 -47.56 -1.34 48.87
C ALA A 14 -48.41 -0.87 47.68
N SER A 15 -47.79 -0.15 46.74
CA SER A 15 -48.38 0.18 45.42
C SER A 15 -48.44 -1.05 44.51
N PRO A 16 -49.15 -0.99 43.38
CA PRO A 16 -48.89 -1.90 42.27
C PRO A 16 -47.43 -1.81 41.81
N GLU A 17 -46.90 -2.90 41.26
CA GLU A 17 -45.63 -2.88 40.57
C GLU A 17 -45.78 -2.17 39.22
N VAL A 18 -44.76 -1.41 38.84
CA VAL A 18 -44.61 -0.84 37.49
C VAL A 18 -43.30 -1.35 36.90
N SER A 19 -43.23 -1.50 35.57
CA SER A 19 -42.04 -1.98 34.88
C SER A 19 -41.70 -1.17 33.63
N ASP A 20 -40.41 -1.18 33.29
CA ASP A 20 -39.86 -0.66 32.04
C ASP A 20 -38.81 -1.66 31.50
N SER A 21 -38.66 -1.74 30.18
CA SER A 21 -37.81 -2.75 29.54
C SER A 21 -37.11 -2.22 28.31
N ALA A 22 -35.88 -2.71 28.08
CA ALA A 22 -35.08 -2.43 26.90
C ALA A 22 -34.32 -3.67 26.44
N LEU A 23 -34.02 -3.75 25.14
CA LEU A 23 -33.03 -4.70 24.63
C LEU A 23 -31.62 -4.13 24.86
N VAL A 24 -30.67 -5.00 25.15
CA VAL A 24 -29.26 -4.64 25.31
C VAL A 24 -28.48 -5.48 24.33
N ASP A 25 -27.76 -4.80 23.44
CA ASP A 25 -26.83 -5.40 22.51
C ASP A 25 -25.44 -4.86 22.85
N THR A 26 -24.50 -5.77 23.11
CA THR A 26 -23.10 -5.45 23.44
C THR A 26 -22.13 -6.26 22.60
N ASP A 27 -22.64 -7.02 21.63
CA ASP A 27 -21.85 -7.94 20.85
C ASP A 27 -21.41 -7.22 19.59
N SER A 28 -20.11 -6.95 19.47
CA SER A 28 -19.54 -6.48 18.21
C SER A 28 -19.01 -7.65 17.39
N ALA A 29 -18.99 -7.47 16.06
CA ALA A 29 -18.27 -8.37 15.18
C ALA A 29 -16.76 -8.39 15.50
N SER A 30 -16.12 -9.50 15.17
CA SER A 30 -14.67 -9.61 15.20
C SER A 30 -14.02 -8.68 14.16
N ALA A 31 -12.73 -8.39 14.33
CA ALA A 31 -12.01 -7.54 13.39
C ALA A 31 -11.99 -8.18 11.98
N PRO A 32 -12.17 -7.41 10.91
CA PRO A 32 -11.90 -7.89 9.56
C PRO A 32 -10.38 -8.17 9.39
N THR A 33 -9.98 -8.65 8.21
CA THR A 33 -8.57 -8.61 7.79
C THR A 33 -8.41 -7.68 6.59
N VAL A 34 -7.24 -7.07 6.48
CA VAL A 34 -6.89 -6.17 5.37
C VAL A 34 -5.56 -6.64 4.79
N GLU A 35 -5.45 -6.67 3.47
CA GLU A 35 -4.26 -7.08 2.73
C GLU A 35 -4.08 -6.18 1.50
N LEU A 36 -2.94 -5.50 1.42
CA LEU A 36 -2.51 -4.80 0.21
C LEU A 36 -2.04 -5.81 -0.84
N GLN A 37 -2.49 -5.62 -2.07
CA GLN A 37 -2.23 -6.51 -3.21
C GLN A 37 -1.37 -5.80 -4.25
N GLY A 38 -0.59 -6.57 -5.02
CA GLY A 38 0.14 -6.04 -6.17
C GLY A 38 1.64 -5.85 -5.95
N ASP A 39 2.16 -6.09 -4.74
CA ASP A 39 3.60 -6.25 -4.51
C ASP A 39 4.10 -7.55 -5.16
N THR A 40 4.36 -7.49 -6.46
CA THR A 40 4.79 -8.65 -7.25
C THR A 40 6.23 -9.05 -6.98
N SER A 41 7.05 -8.09 -6.55
CA SER A 41 8.44 -8.31 -6.17
C SER A 41 8.57 -8.97 -4.79
N GLY A 42 7.59 -8.75 -3.90
CA GLY A 42 7.52 -9.30 -2.55
C GLY A 42 8.58 -8.70 -1.63
N ASP A 43 9.05 -7.49 -1.91
CA ASP A 43 10.07 -6.81 -1.12
C ASP A 43 9.49 -5.82 -0.09
N GLY A 44 8.16 -5.63 -0.09
CA GLY A 44 7.44 -4.74 0.82
C GLY A 44 7.45 -3.27 0.39
N VAL A 45 7.91 -2.96 -0.83
CA VAL A 45 7.94 -1.60 -1.40
C VAL A 45 7.26 -1.61 -2.76
N TYR A 46 6.17 -0.85 -2.90
CA TYR A 46 5.52 -0.67 -4.19
C TYR A 46 6.35 0.27 -5.06
N ASN A 47 6.83 -0.23 -6.19
CA ASN A 47 7.46 0.59 -7.21
C ASN A 47 6.44 1.14 -8.24
N SER A 48 6.91 1.96 -9.18
CA SER A 48 6.07 2.57 -10.22
C SER A 48 5.32 1.58 -11.12
N ASP A 49 5.86 0.37 -11.32
CA ASP A 49 5.24 -0.68 -12.13
C ASP A 49 4.21 -1.50 -11.33
N GLU A 50 4.31 -1.50 -10.01
CA GLU A 50 3.41 -2.23 -9.08
C GLU A 50 2.22 -1.40 -8.63
N LEU A 51 2.28 -0.07 -8.78
CA LEU A 51 1.12 0.80 -8.63
C LEU A 51 0.12 0.57 -9.77
N GLY A 52 -1.16 0.69 -9.46
CA GLY A 52 -2.24 0.72 -10.45
C GLY A 52 -2.02 1.83 -11.47
N ALA A 53 -2.70 1.73 -12.62
CA ALA A 53 -2.59 2.74 -13.69
C ALA A 53 -3.06 4.14 -13.25
N ASP A 54 -3.86 4.20 -12.20
CA ASP A 54 -4.35 5.38 -11.48
C ASP A 54 -3.46 5.81 -10.31
N GLY A 55 -2.35 5.10 -10.06
CA GLY A 55 -1.38 5.40 -9.02
C GLY A 55 -1.76 4.90 -7.62
N THR A 56 -2.74 3.99 -7.51
CA THR A 56 -3.22 3.43 -6.25
C THR A 56 -2.71 2.02 -6.01
N VAL A 57 -2.91 1.53 -4.79
CA VAL A 57 -2.71 0.13 -4.42
C VAL A 57 -4.07 -0.48 -4.09
N THR A 58 -4.38 -1.63 -4.68
CA THR A 58 -5.59 -2.38 -4.36
C THR A 58 -5.46 -3.01 -2.97
N ALA A 59 -6.38 -2.72 -2.06
CA ALA A 59 -6.52 -3.42 -0.79
C ALA A 59 -7.72 -4.38 -0.84
N LYS A 60 -7.52 -5.61 -0.35
CA LYS A 60 -8.60 -6.56 -0.10
C LYS A 60 -8.95 -6.58 1.39
N VAL A 61 -10.19 -6.28 1.70
CA VAL A 61 -10.77 -6.44 3.04
C VAL A 61 -11.57 -7.74 3.07
N THR A 62 -11.26 -8.63 4.01
CA THR A 62 -12.05 -9.85 4.26
C THR A 62 -12.79 -9.70 5.57
N LEU A 63 -14.12 -9.82 5.52
CA LEU A 63 -14.97 -9.66 6.70
C LEU A 63 -14.87 -10.88 7.62
N ALA A 64 -15.06 -10.68 8.91
CA ALA A 64 -15.04 -11.77 9.88
C ALA A 64 -16.29 -12.65 9.75
N ALA A 65 -16.20 -13.91 10.21
CA ALA A 65 -17.29 -14.87 10.06
C ALA A 65 -18.57 -14.51 10.85
N ASP A 66 -18.45 -13.63 11.85
CA ASP A 66 -19.55 -13.10 12.66
C ASP A 66 -20.08 -11.74 12.14
N THR A 67 -19.51 -11.19 11.06
CA THR A 67 -20.08 -10.05 10.33
C THR A 67 -21.34 -10.48 9.59
N ALA A 68 -22.37 -9.63 9.59
CA ALA A 68 -23.66 -9.90 8.98
C ALA A 68 -24.03 -8.88 7.89
N VAL A 69 -24.93 -9.29 7.00
CA VAL A 69 -25.56 -8.36 6.05
C VAL A 69 -26.34 -7.30 6.82
N GLY A 70 -26.13 -6.03 6.47
CA GLY A 70 -26.70 -4.88 7.18
C GLY A 70 -25.76 -4.25 8.22
N ASP A 71 -24.65 -4.89 8.56
CA ASP A 71 -23.55 -4.20 9.25
C ASP A 71 -22.97 -3.12 8.33
N THR A 72 -22.36 -2.08 8.87
CA THR A 72 -21.68 -1.02 8.12
C THR A 72 -20.18 -1.26 8.13
N ILE A 73 -19.56 -1.34 6.94
CA ILE A 73 -18.11 -1.36 6.77
C ILE A 73 -17.62 0.05 6.46
N THR A 74 -16.64 0.51 7.22
CA THR A 74 -15.91 1.77 6.97
C THR A 74 -14.45 1.45 6.68
N VAL A 75 -13.92 1.98 5.59
CA VAL A 75 -12.50 1.87 5.20
C VAL A 75 -11.90 3.26 5.04
N THR A 76 -10.73 3.46 5.65
CA THR A 76 -10.04 4.75 5.76
C THR A 76 -8.62 4.64 5.22
N ASP A 77 -8.14 5.68 4.54
CA ASP A 77 -6.74 5.79 4.10
C ASP A 77 -5.80 6.29 5.23
N GLY A 78 -4.49 6.30 4.96
CA GLY A 78 -3.47 6.83 5.89
C GLY A 78 -3.55 8.32 6.21
N ALA A 79 -4.29 9.09 5.42
CA ALA A 79 -4.55 10.51 5.68
C ALA A 79 -5.81 10.72 6.56
N GLY A 80 -6.53 9.64 6.89
CA GLY A 80 -7.76 9.68 7.68
C GLY A 80 -9.02 9.96 6.86
N ASN A 81 -8.96 9.88 5.53
CA ASN A 81 -10.14 10.02 4.68
C ASN A 81 -10.89 8.70 4.59
N VAL A 82 -12.21 8.75 4.74
CA VAL A 82 -13.08 7.60 4.47
C VAL A 82 -13.15 7.40 2.95
N ILE A 83 -12.62 6.28 2.48
CA ILE A 83 -12.59 5.91 1.06
C ILE A 83 -13.73 4.94 0.70
N LEU A 84 -14.31 4.26 1.69
CA LEU A 84 -15.52 3.45 1.54
C LEU A 84 -16.32 3.48 2.84
N GLU A 85 -17.62 3.75 2.75
CA GLU A 85 -18.56 3.52 3.85
C GLU A 85 -19.90 3.08 3.28
N ARG A 86 -20.36 1.88 3.64
CA ARG A 86 -21.64 1.33 3.19
C ARG A 86 -22.04 0.10 4.01
N GLU A 87 -23.29 -0.33 3.84
CA GLU A 87 -23.74 -1.62 4.35
C GLU A 87 -23.01 -2.78 3.67
N VAL A 88 -22.72 -3.81 4.48
CA VAL A 88 -22.22 -5.11 4.08
C VAL A 88 -23.32 -5.85 3.35
N THR A 89 -22.98 -6.39 2.19
CA THR A 89 -23.83 -7.22 1.35
C THR A 89 -23.38 -8.67 1.40
N GLN A 90 -24.20 -9.58 0.88
CA GLN A 90 -23.81 -11.00 0.78
C GLN A 90 -22.58 -11.20 -0.12
N ASP A 91 -22.44 -10.39 -1.17
CA ASP A 91 -21.29 -10.47 -2.08
C ASP A 91 -19.97 -10.15 -1.36
N ASP A 92 -20.00 -9.21 -0.41
CA ASP A 92 -18.84 -8.84 0.41
C ASP A 92 -18.42 -9.97 1.36
N LEU A 93 -19.40 -10.67 1.93
CA LEU A 93 -19.14 -11.83 2.80
C LEU A 93 -18.55 -13.00 2.01
N ASP A 94 -19.00 -13.17 0.76
CA ASP A 94 -18.57 -14.29 -0.09
C ASP A 94 -17.21 -14.02 -0.76
N ASN A 95 -16.95 -12.79 -1.21
CA ASN A 95 -15.81 -12.45 -2.06
C ASN A 95 -14.79 -11.51 -1.41
N GLY A 96 -15.16 -10.85 -0.31
CA GLY A 96 -14.43 -9.72 0.25
C GLY A 96 -14.68 -8.42 -0.51
N ILE A 97 -14.08 -7.34 -0.01
CA ILE A 97 -14.25 -5.99 -0.54
C ILE A 97 -12.91 -5.53 -1.09
N PHE A 98 -12.90 -5.01 -2.32
CA PHE A 98 -11.72 -4.43 -2.94
C PHE A 98 -11.86 -2.91 -2.98
N VAL A 99 -10.83 -2.21 -2.54
CA VAL A 99 -10.75 -0.74 -2.58
C VAL A 99 -9.40 -0.31 -3.12
N GLU A 100 -9.39 0.80 -3.86
CA GLU A 100 -8.15 1.44 -4.32
C GLU A 100 -7.71 2.48 -3.30
N VAL A 101 -6.47 2.38 -2.85
CA VAL A 101 -5.90 3.22 -1.80
C VAL A 101 -4.77 4.06 -2.39
N SER A 102 -4.91 5.39 -2.30
CA SER A 102 -3.86 6.29 -2.75
C SER A 102 -2.71 6.33 -1.74
N PRO A 103 -1.44 6.22 -2.17
CA PRO A 103 -0.30 6.51 -1.33
C PRO A 103 -0.35 7.93 -0.75
N HIS A 104 0.09 8.08 0.49
CA HIS A 104 0.25 9.37 1.16
C HIS A 104 1.71 9.56 1.57
N GLY A 105 2.48 10.22 0.70
CA GLY A 105 3.93 10.31 0.83
C GLY A 105 4.61 9.05 0.31
N ASP A 106 5.57 8.53 1.06
CA ASP A 106 6.34 7.31 0.78
C ASP A 106 5.67 6.04 1.33
N ARG A 107 4.37 6.10 1.63
CA ARG A 107 3.63 5.02 2.28
C ARG A 107 2.20 4.94 1.80
N VAL A 108 1.69 3.72 1.73
CA VAL A 108 0.26 3.43 1.59
C VAL A 108 -0.24 2.74 2.85
N ASP A 109 -1.44 3.12 3.28
CA ASP A 109 -2.06 2.67 4.52
C ASP A 109 -3.55 2.54 4.33
N VAL A 110 -4.10 1.48 4.90
CA VAL A 110 -5.53 1.21 4.85
C VAL A 110 -5.98 0.62 6.17
N THR A 111 -7.10 1.11 6.69
CA THR A 111 -7.72 0.64 7.92
C THR A 111 -9.19 0.35 7.67
N ALA A 112 -9.70 -0.77 8.17
CA ALA A 112 -11.09 -1.19 8.06
C ALA A 112 -11.71 -1.46 9.45
N GLN A 113 -12.99 -1.12 9.61
CA GLN A 113 -13.79 -1.38 10.80
C GLN A 113 -15.24 -1.68 10.41
N VAL A 114 -15.85 -2.64 11.11
CA VAL A 114 -17.26 -2.99 10.96
C VAL A 114 -18.06 -2.44 12.14
N THR A 115 -19.26 -1.92 11.90
CA THR A 115 -20.22 -1.47 12.92
C THR A 115 -21.55 -2.17 12.70
N ASP A 116 -22.09 -2.83 13.71
CA ASP A 116 -23.40 -3.48 13.61
C ASP A 116 -24.58 -2.47 13.63
N PRO A 117 -25.82 -2.90 13.38
CA PRO A 117 -27.00 -2.01 13.45
C PRO A 117 -27.29 -1.43 14.84
N ALA A 118 -26.78 -2.03 15.92
CA ALA A 118 -26.89 -1.51 17.28
C ALA A 118 -25.84 -0.43 17.59
N GLY A 119 -24.84 -0.25 16.71
CA GLY A 119 -23.75 0.70 16.83
C GLY A 119 -22.50 0.15 17.52
N ASN A 120 -22.40 -1.17 17.74
CA ASN A 120 -21.21 -1.80 18.30
C ASN A 120 -20.14 -1.93 17.21
N LYS A 121 -18.92 -1.47 17.53
CA LYS A 121 -17.79 -1.45 16.60
C LYS A 121 -16.88 -2.65 16.82
N SER A 122 -16.45 -3.27 15.73
CA SER A 122 -15.35 -4.23 15.73
C SER A 122 -14.03 -3.53 16.12
N PRO A 123 -13.01 -4.28 16.56
CA PRO A 123 -11.65 -3.78 16.50
C PRO A 123 -11.28 -3.41 15.06
N GLU A 124 -10.38 -2.46 14.90
CA GLU A 124 -9.84 -2.07 13.60
C GLU A 124 -8.83 -3.11 13.10
N ALA A 125 -8.72 -3.25 11.78
CA ALA A 125 -7.66 -3.98 11.12
C ALA A 125 -7.01 -3.09 10.06
N SER A 126 -5.69 -3.19 9.90
CA SER A 126 -4.94 -2.36 8.98
C SER A 126 -3.82 -3.11 8.29
N ASP A 127 -3.40 -2.57 7.14
CA ASP A 127 -2.20 -2.97 6.43
C ASP A 127 -1.47 -1.74 5.88
N SER A 128 -0.17 -1.84 5.68
CA SER A 128 0.67 -0.74 5.20
C SER A 128 1.92 -1.23 4.48
N ALA A 129 2.33 -0.49 3.44
CA ALA A 129 3.56 -0.74 2.71
C ALA A 129 4.26 0.57 2.32
N LEU A 130 5.56 0.50 2.05
CA LEU A 130 6.30 1.64 1.52
C LEU A 130 6.01 1.79 0.02
N VAL A 131 6.21 3.01 -0.49
CA VAL A 131 6.07 3.34 -1.90
C VAL A 131 7.30 4.11 -2.34
N ASP A 132 7.97 3.65 -3.40
CA ASP A 132 9.07 4.33 -4.08
C ASP A 132 8.79 4.34 -5.58
N SER A 133 8.20 5.44 -6.04
CA SER A 133 7.82 5.60 -7.46
C SER A 133 8.82 6.46 -8.22
N GLU A 134 9.88 6.89 -7.54
CA GLU A 134 10.87 7.79 -8.06
C GLU A 134 11.81 7.05 -9.02
N PRO A 135 12.00 7.55 -10.25
CA PRO A 135 12.94 6.93 -11.16
C PRO A 135 14.36 7.06 -10.63
N ALA A 136 15.14 5.98 -10.77
CA ALA A 136 16.57 6.03 -10.52
C ALA A 136 17.24 7.13 -11.37
N PRO A 137 18.23 7.86 -10.84
CA PRO A 137 18.90 8.90 -11.60
C PRO A 137 19.63 8.38 -12.83
N ALA A 138 19.64 9.20 -13.88
CA ALA A 138 20.27 8.83 -15.15
C ALA A 138 21.77 8.54 -14.96
N PRO A 139 22.30 7.51 -15.66
CA PRO A 139 23.74 7.26 -15.67
C PRO A 139 24.47 8.36 -16.44
N LEU A 140 25.73 8.61 -16.08
CA LEU A 140 26.63 9.45 -16.87
C LEU A 140 27.42 8.56 -17.84
N VAL A 141 27.47 8.93 -19.12
CA VAL A 141 28.27 8.25 -20.13
C VAL A 141 29.29 9.22 -20.71
N GLU A 142 30.56 8.84 -20.69
CA GLU A 142 31.66 9.61 -21.24
C GLU A 142 32.46 8.74 -22.22
N LEU A 143 32.68 9.23 -23.44
CA LEU A 143 33.59 8.58 -24.36
C LEU A 143 35.03 8.92 -23.96
N LEU A 144 35.86 7.90 -23.83
CA LEU A 144 37.26 8.05 -23.44
C LEU A 144 38.15 8.08 -24.67
N GLY A 145 39.19 8.92 -24.63
CA GLY A 145 40.25 8.94 -25.65
C GLY A 145 40.18 10.11 -26.63
N ASP A 146 39.16 10.98 -26.57
CA ASP A 146 39.18 12.26 -27.27
C ASP A 146 40.15 13.21 -26.55
N THR A 147 41.40 13.18 -26.98
CA THR A 147 42.48 13.92 -26.31
C THR A 147 42.42 15.42 -26.55
N ASN A 148 41.72 15.83 -27.61
CA ASN A 148 41.70 17.21 -28.06
C ASN A 148 40.35 17.91 -27.75
N GLY A 149 39.31 17.13 -27.44
CA GLY A 149 38.00 17.61 -26.99
C GLY A 149 37.12 18.20 -28.10
N ASP A 150 37.39 17.89 -29.36
CA ASP A 150 36.62 18.37 -30.51
C ASP A 150 35.40 17.48 -30.83
N GLY A 151 35.23 16.37 -30.12
CA GLY A 151 34.15 15.42 -30.32
C GLY A 151 34.34 14.52 -31.55
N ILE A 152 35.52 14.51 -32.16
CA ILE A 152 35.86 13.69 -33.33
C ILE A 152 37.03 12.77 -32.98
N PHE A 153 36.77 11.45 -32.98
CA PHE A 153 37.82 10.45 -32.76
C PHE A 153 38.61 10.22 -34.04
N ASN A 154 39.86 10.71 -34.09
CA ASN A 154 40.77 10.45 -35.20
C ASN A 154 41.55 9.12 -35.02
N LEU A 155 42.36 8.76 -36.04
CA LEU A 155 43.10 7.49 -36.04
C LEU A 155 44.08 7.34 -34.86
N ASN A 156 44.57 8.43 -34.27
CA ASN A 156 45.44 8.38 -33.10
C ASN A 156 44.67 8.23 -31.79
N GLU A 157 43.40 8.61 -31.76
CA GLU A 157 42.53 8.61 -30.57
C GLU A 157 41.70 7.33 -30.46
N VAL A 158 41.50 6.63 -31.58
CA VAL A 158 40.96 5.28 -31.60
C VAL A 158 42.07 4.29 -31.25
N SER A 159 41.81 3.46 -30.24
CA SER A 159 42.76 2.41 -29.82
C SER A 159 43.17 1.49 -30.99
N ALA A 160 44.49 1.32 -31.20
CA ALA A 160 45.05 0.53 -32.28
C ALA A 160 44.96 -0.98 -32.00
N GLY A 161 43.77 -1.55 -32.20
CA GLY A 161 43.51 -3.00 -32.26
C GLY A 161 43.04 -3.44 -33.66
N ALA A 162 42.72 -4.73 -33.83
CA ALA A 162 42.20 -5.28 -35.09
C ALA A 162 40.82 -4.71 -35.50
N GLU A 163 40.18 -3.97 -34.60
CA GLU A 163 38.90 -3.28 -34.79
C GLU A 163 39.06 -1.83 -34.31
N SER A 164 38.56 -0.85 -35.07
CA SER A 164 38.55 0.57 -34.68
C SER A 164 37.50 0.81 -33.60
N THR A 165 37.89 0.70 -32.32
CA THR A 165 36.99 0.85 -31.17
C THR A 165 37.23 2.12 -30.35
N VAL A 166 36.14 2.75 -29.92
CA VAL A 166 36.12 3.83 -28.92
C VAL A 166 35.64 3.25 -27.60
N SER A 167 36.32 3.57 -26.51
CA SER A 167 35.93 3.15 -25.16
C SER A 167 34.96 4.16 -24.56
N ALA A 168 34.02 3.68 -23.75
CA ALA A 168 33.14 4.53 -22.95
C ALA A 168 33.28 4.17 -21.48
N GLN A 169 33.26 5.18 -20.62
CA GLN A 169 33.05 5.02 -19.19
C GLN A 169 31.58 5.31 -18.88
N VAL A 170 30.95 4.40 -18.14
CA VAL A 170 29.60 4.59 -17.60
C VAL A 170 29.73 4.73 -16.09
N THR A 171 29.22 5.83 -15.55
CA THR A 171 29.16 6.10 -14.11
C THR A 171 27.72 5.99 -13.63
N LEU A 172 27.51 5.12 -12.64
CA LEU A 172 26.21 4.86 -12.02
C LEU A 172 26.17 5.48 -10.62
N GLN A 173 24.96 5.77 -10.14
CA GLN A 173 24.79 6.05 -8.72
C GLN A 173 24.81 4.74 -7.90
N PRO A 174 25.30 4.77 -6.65
CA PRO A 174 25.21 3.64 -5.74
C PRO A 174 23.77 3.12 -5.63
N GLY A 175 23.59 1.79 -5.61
CA GLY A 175 22.28 1.16 -5.51
C GLY A 175 21.52 1.00 -6.84
N THR A 176 22.02 1.57 -7.93
CA THR A 176 21.40 1.40 -9.26
C THR A 176 22.00 0.21 -10.01
N GLN A 177 21.19 -0.45 -10.86
CA GLN A 177 21.63 -1.50 -11.76
C GLN A 177 21.68 -1.00 -13.20
N LEU A 178 22.77 -1.30 -13.91
CA LEU A 178 22.90 -1.00 -15.34
C LEU A 178 22.29 -2.12 -16.17
N VAL A 179 21.25 -1.80 -16.93
CA VAL A 179 20.73 -2.66 -18.01
C VAL A 179 21.37 -2.20 -19.33
N ILE A 180 22.34 -2.97 -19.84
CA ILE A 180 23.01 -2.63 -21.10
C ILE A 180 22.10 -2.94 -22.29
N VAL A 181 21.56 -1.91 -22.94
CA VAL A 181 20.92 -2.01 -24.27
C VAL A 181 21.88 -1.45 -25.31
N SER A 182 22.80 -2.26 -25.84
CA SER A 182 23.72 -1.80 -26.88
C SER A 182 23.19 -2.09 -28.29
N SER A 183 23.23 -1.08 -29.15
CA SER A 183 23.32 -1.22 -30.62
C SER A 183 24.74 -0.93 -31.13
N LEU A 184 25.71 -0.76 -30.23
CA LEU A 184 27.10 -0.51 -30.60
C LEU A 184 27.89 -1.82 -30.52
N LYS A 185 28.43 -2.26 -31.66
CA LYS A 185 29.40 -3.36 -31.78
C LYS A 185 30.75 -2.95 -31.16
N ILE A 186 30.77 -2.69 -29.86
CA ILE A 186 32.00 -2.49 -29.10
C ILE A 186 31.89 -3.36 -27.86
N PRO A 187 32.80 -4.33 -27.64
CA PRO A 187 32.84 -5.08 -26.40
C PRO A 187 33.23 -4.12 -25.27
N LEU A 188 32.25 -3.73 -24.44
CA LEU A 188 32.49 -2.92 -23.25
C LEU A 188 33.22 -3.80 -22.22
N VAL A 189 34.40 -3.36 -21.78
CA VAL A 189 35.08 -3.94 -20.62
C VAL A 189 34.51 -3.22 -19.39
N PRO A 190 33.78 -3.88 -18.47
CA PRO A 190 33.27 -3.22 -17.29
C PRO A 190 34.44 -2.82 -16.38
N PHE A 191 34.71 -1.52 -16.25
CA PHE A 191 35.65 -1.02 -15.26
C PHE A 191 34.83 -0.58 -14.03
N TRP A 192 34.79 -1.43 -13.01
CA TRP A 192 34.21 -1.07 -11.71
C TRP A 192 35.26 -0.31 -10.89
N SER A 193 35.05 0.98 -10.66
CA SER A 193 35.78 1.73 -9.65
C SER A 193 34.84 1.97 -8.46
N ILE A 194 35.02 1.20 -7.39
CA ILE A 194 34.37 1.47 -6.10
C ILE A 194 35.17 2.61 -5.46
N VAL A 195 34.61 3.81 -5.44
CA VAL A 195 35.10 4.87 -4.56
C VAL A 195 34.59 4.55 -3.15
N LYS A 196 35.51 4.27 -2.23
CA LYS A 196 35.23 4.01 -0.80
C LYS A 196 34.79 5.27 -0.08
#